data_AF-A0A532EA48-F1
#
_entry.id   AF-A0A532EA48-F1
#
_cell.length_a   1.000
_cell.length_b   1.000
_cell.length_c   1.000
_cell.angle_alpha   90.00
_cell.angle_beta   90.00
_cell.angle_gamma   90.00
#
_symmetry.space_group_name_H-M   'P 1'
#
loop_
_entity.id
_entity.type
_entity.pdbx_description
1 polymer ?
#
loop_
_entity_poly.entity_id
_entity_poly.type
_entity_poly.pdbx_seq_one_letter_code
_entity_poly.pdbx_strand_id
1 'polypeptide(L)'
;MPTQNERVAQVFQSIATLLASQRANPYRIRAYRRAADSILALEEDVALVAQRQELEDIDGIGKDLAGKIREFLETGTIRTYEELKTPLPPEVKSWARLPGLHDSLVSYLYARLGIRTLDDLEQLVSSHLLRTVPGFTGSEDALLQAIRQQKSSPPS
;
A
#
# COMPACT_ATOMS: atom_id res chain seq x y z
N MET A 1 -3.50 -20.44 20.28
CA MET A 1 -3.03 -19.14 19.75
C MET A 1 -2.59 -19.39 18.32
N PRO A 2 -2.93 -18.50 17.37
CA PRO A 2 -2.56 -18.72 15.98
C PRO A 2 -1.04 -18.74 15.80
N THR A 3 -0.54 -19.57 14.89
CA THR A 3 0.89 -19.67 14.55
C THR A 3 1.37 -18.39 13.85
N GLN A 4 2.69 -18.21 13.72
CA GLN A 4 3.21 -17.08 12.94
C GLN A 4 2.76 -17.14 11.48
N ASN A 5 2.72 -18.34 10.90
CA ASN A 5 2.23 -18.59 9.55
C ASN A 5 0.79 -18.08 9.37
N GLU A 6 -0.11 -18.49 10.28
CA GLU A 6 -1.51 -18.05 10.26
C GLU A 6 -1.64 -16.54 10.40
N ARG A 7 -0.85 -15.93 11.29
CA ARG A 7 -0.89 -14.48 11.52
C ARG A 7 -0.41 -13.70 10.30
N VAL A 8 0.71 -14.09 9.70
CA VAL A 8 1.25 -13.43 8.49
C VAL A 8 0.28 -13.61 7.32
N ALA A 9 -0.20 -14.84 7.09
CA ALA A 9 -1.17 -15.14 6.03
C ALA A 9 -2.45 -14.32 6.19
N GLN A 10 -2.96 -14.18 7.42
CA GLN A 10 -4.15 -13.37 7.69
C GLN A 10 -3.95 -11.88 7.36
N VAL A 11 -2.79 -11.31 7.68
CA VAL A 11 -2.47 -9.92 7.30
C VAL A 11 -2.36 -9.77 5.79
N PHE A 12 -1.68 -10.70 5.10
CA PHE A 12 -1.56 -10.68 3.64
C PHE A 12 -2.92 -10.79 2.96
N GLN A 13 -3.81 -11.65 3.46
CA GLN A 13 -5.17 -11.77 2.96
C GLN A 13 -6.00 -10.49 3.20
N SER A 14 -5.79 -9.84 4.34
CA SER A 14 -6.43 -8.56 4.66
C SER A 14 -5.95 -7.44 3.74
N ILE A 15 -4.65 -7.39 3.44
CA ILE A 15 -4.08 -6.47 2.44
C ILE A 15 -4.72 -6.73 1.07
N ALA A 16 -4.78 -7.99 0.62
CA ALA A 16 -5.38 -8.33 -0.67
C ALA A 16 -6.85 -7.90 -0.76
N THR A 17 -7.60 -8.04 0.34
CA THR A 17 -9.01 -7.65 0.42
C THR A 17 -9.17 -6.13 0.33
N LEU A 18 -8.34 -5.36 1.05
CA LEU A 18 -8.34 -3.90 0.97
C LEU A 18 -7.93 -3.40 -0.43
N LEU A 19 -6.91 -4.00 -1.03
CA LEU A 19 -6.51 -3.67 -2.39
C LEU A 19 -7.62 -3.98 -3.41
N ALA A 20 -8.33 -5.09 -3.23
CA ALA A 20 -9.45 -5.44 -4.10
C ALA A 20 -10.63 -4.47 -3.97
N SER A 21 -10.99 -4.03 -2.76
CA SER A 21 -12.07 -3.06 -2.56
C SER A 21 -11.74 -1.69 -3.17
N GLN A 22 -10.45 -1.35 -3.20
CA GLN A 22 -9.90 -0.15 -3.82
C GLN A 22 -9.68 -0.27 -5.34
N ARG A 23 -10.06 -1.39 -5.96
CA ARG A 23 -9.81 -1.70 -7.38
C ARG A 23 -8.35 -1.49 -7.79
N ALA A 24 -7.42 -1.75 -6.87
CA ALA A 24 -5.99 -1.64 -7.11
C ALA A 24 -5.51 -2.67 -8.14
N ASN A 25 -4.23 -2.61 -8.49
CA ASN A 25 -3.63 -3.48 -9.51
C ASN A 25 -3.94 -4.99 -9.26
N PRO A 26 -4.61 -5.68 -10.21
CA PRO A 26 -4.96 -7.09 -10.07
C PRO A 26 -3.77 -8.04 -9.85
N TYR A 27 -2.60 -7.72 -10.39
CA TYR A 27 -1.38 -8.50 -10.17
C TYR A 27 -0.93 -8.42 -8.71
N ARG A 28 -0.99 -7.23 -8.09
CA ARG A 28 -0.65 -7.08 -6.66
C ARG A 28 -1.62 -7.84 -5.78
N ILE A 29 -2.93 -7.75 -6.06
CA ILE A 29 -3.96 -8.48 -5.31
C ILE A 29 -3.67 -9.99 -5.35
N ARG A 30 -3.40 -10.54 -6.55
CA ARG A 30 -3.07 -11.96 -6.71
C ARG A 30 -1.78 -12.35 -5.99
N ALA A 31 -0.75 -11.50 -6.02
CA ALA A 31 0.51 -11.76 -5.34
C ALA A 31 0.32 -11.90 -3.82
N TYR A 32 -0.43 -11.00 -3.18
CA TYR A 32 -0.72 -11.10 -1.74
C TYR A 32 -1.54 -12.35 -1.39
N ARG A 33 -2.53 -12.71 -2.22
CA ARG A 33 -3.32 -13.94 -2.00
C ARG A 33 -2.45 -15.18 -2.10
N ARG A 34 -1.69 -15.32 -3.19
CA ARG A 34 -0.78 -16.46 -3.39
C ARG A 34 0.22 -16.57 -2.24
N ALA A 35 0.82 -15.46 -1.82
CA ALA A 35 1.74 -15.49 -0.68
C ALA A 35 1.05 -15.87 0.63
N ALA A 36 -0.19 -15.43 0.89
CA ALA A 36 -0.94 -15.88 2.05
C ALA A 36 -1.17 -17.41 2.02
N ASP A 37 -1.58 -17.94 0.87
CA ASP A 37 -1.81 -19.38 0.67
C ASP A 37 -0.50 -20.18 0.86
N SER A 38 0.60 -19.72 0.25
CA SER A 38 1.92 -20.37 0.37
C SER A 38 2.43 -20.39 1.80
N ILE A 39 2.29 -19.27 2.53
CA ILE A 39 2.73 -19.18 3.94
C ILE A 39 1.90 -20.10 4.84
N LEU A 40 0.59 -20.18 4.58
CA LEU A 40 -0.30 -21.05 5.35
C LEU A 40 -0.02 -22.54 5.09
N ALA A 41 0.44 -22.88 3.89
CA ALA A 41 0.79 -24.25 3.49
C ALA A 41 2.18 -24.70 3.98
N LEU A 42 3.00 -23.82 4.56
CA LEU A 42 4.29 -24.21 5.12
C LEU A 42 4.11 -25.15 6.31
N GLU A 43 4.83 -26.28 6.28
CA GLU A 43 4.88 -27.24 7.39
C GLU A 43 5.73 -26.73 8.57
N GLU A 44 6.70 -25.86 8.28
CA GLU A 44 7.56 -25.22 9.28
C GLU A 44 7.16 -23.77 9.59
N ASP A 45 7.65 -23.22 10.70
CA ASP A 45 7.39 -21.84 11.08
C ASP A 45 8.11 -20.87 10.12
N VAL A 46 7.36 -19.92 9.56
CA VAL A 46 7.86 -18.88 8.64
C VAL A 46 8.98 -18.04 9.29
N ALA A 47 9.02 -17.93 10.62
CA ALA A 47 10.09 -17.28 11.36
C ALA A 47 11.42 -18.05 11.27
N LEU A 48 11.40 -19.37 11.17
CA LEU A 48 12.61 -20.19 10.96
C LEU A 48 13.11 -20.05 9.53
N VAL A 49 12.21 -20.08 8.54
CA VAL A 49 12.55 -19.80 7.14
C VAL A 49 13.18 -18.41 7.00
N ALA A 50 12.62 -17.41 7.69
CA ALA A 50 13.16 -16.06 7.73
C ALA A 50 14.57 -15.99 8.32
N GLN A 51 14.84 -16.72 9.41
CA GLN A 51 16.18 -16.78 10.02
C GLN A 51 17.23 -17.39 9.09
N ARG A 52 16.82 -18.36 8.25
CA ARG A 52 17.69 -18.97 7.23
C ARG A 52 17.82 -18.12 5.95
N GLN A 53 17.12 -16.99 5.86
CA GLN A 53 17.08 -16.12 4.68
C GLN A 53 16.48 -16.78 3.43
N GLU A 54 15.61 -17.78 3.63
CA GLU A 54 15.02 -18.61 2.56
C GLU A 54 13.59 -18.17 2.18
N LEU A 55 13.15 -16.99 2.63
CA LEU A 55 11.77 -16.53 2.36
C LEU A 55 11.47 -16.37 0.86
N GLU A 56 12.48 -16.05 0.06
CA GLU A 56 12.35 -15.89 -1.39
C GLU A 56 12.27 -17.24 -2.13
N ASP A 57 12.58 -18.35 -1.45
CA ASP A 57 12.46 -19.70 -2.01
C ASP A 57 11.01 -20.23 -1.91
N ILE A 58 10.17 -19.57 -1.10
CA ILE A 58 8.74 -19.89 -1.01
C ILE A 58 8.05 -19.43 -2.28
N ASP A 59 7.34 -20.35 -2.96
CA ASP A 59 6.63 -20.05 -4.20
C ASP A 59 5.66 -18.87 -4.04
N GLY A 60 5.79 -17.89 -4.94
CA GLY A 60 4.98 -16.66 -4.93
C GLY A 60 5.48 -15.56 -4.00
N ILE A 61 6.60 -15.75 -3.28
CA ILE A 61 7.19 -14.75 -2.39
C ILE A 61 8.46 -14.17 -3.01
N GLY A 62 8.34 -12.96 -3.57
CA GLY A 62 9.51 -12.19 -4.00
C GLY A 62 10.05 -11.25 -2.92
N LYS A 63 11.15 -10.54 -3.21
CA LYS A 63 11.84 -9.58 -2.32
C LYS A 63 10.92 -8.64 -1.53
N ASP A 64 9.92 -8.04 -2.18
CA ASP A 64 8.98 -7.11 -1.52
C ASP A 64 8.13 -7.81 -0.45
N LEU A 65 7.62 -9.01 -0.76
CA LEU A 65 6.79 -9.79 0.14
C LEU A 65 7.65 -10.39 1.27
N ALA A 66 8.83 -10.90 0.96
CA ALA A 66 9.80 -11.35 1.96
C ALA A 66 10.18 -10.23 2.94
N GLY A 67 10.36 -9.00 2.45
CA GLY A 67 10.57 -7.82 3.29
C GLY A 67 9.41 -7.56 4.25
N LYS A 68 8.17 -7.71 3.79
CA LYS A 68 6.97 -7.53 4.61
C LYS A 68 6.77 -8.63 5.65
N ILE A 69 7.17 -9.86 5.32
CA ILE A 69 7.18 -10.97 6.30
C ILE A 69 8.18 -10.65 7.41
N ARG A 70 9.40 -10.24 7.06
CA ARG A 70 10.41 -9.82 8.06
C ARG A 70 9.92 -8.66 8.92
N GLU A 71 9.34 -7.63 8.30
CA GLU A 71 8.74 -6.50 9.02
C GLU A 71 7.68 -6.97 10.03
N PHE A 72 6.81 -7.91 9.64
CA PHE A 72 5.81 -8.47 10.54
C PHE A 72 6.44 -9.25 11.69
N LEU A 73 7.45 -10.08 11.41
CA LEU A 73 8.13 -10.87 12.44
C LEU A 73 8.87 -10.00 13.45
N GLU A 74 9.43 -8.88 13.00
CA GLU A 74 10.16 -7.92 13.85
C GLU A 74 9.22 -7.01 14.67
N THR A 75 8.14 -6.52 14.05
CA THR A 75 7.31 -5.44 14.63
C THR A 75 5.91 -5.87 15.04
N GLY A 76 5.46 -7.05 14.61
CA GLY A 76 4.08 -7.51 14.73
C GLY A 76 3.09 -6.86 13.76
N THR A 77 3.54 -5.96 12.87
CA THR A 77 2.69 -5.23 11.92
C THR A 77 3.34 -5.15 10.53
N ILE A 78 2.54 -4.85 9.51
CA ILE A 78 3.04 -4.55 8.16
C ILE A 78 2.63 -3.13 7.85
N ARG A 79 3.57 -2.23 7.58
CA ARG A 79 3.25 -0.81 7.39
C ARG A 79 2.26 -0.56 6.26
N THR A 80 2.39 -1.29 5.16
CA THR A 80 1.42 -1.20 4.05
C THR A 80 0.01 -1.55 4.49
N TYR A 81 -0.16 -2.50 5.42
CA TYR A 81 -1.48 -2.82 5.96
C TYR A 81 -2.02 -1.67 6.84
N GLU A 82 -1.16 -1.10 7.68
CA GLU A 82 -1.50 0.05 8.53
C GLU A 82 -1.92 1.28 7.69
N GLU A 83 -1.22 1.54 6.60
CA GLU A 83 -1.54 2.61 5.66
C GLU A 83 -2.89 2.36 4.97
N LEU A 84 -3.13 1.14 4.47
CA LEU A 84 -4.36 0.79 3.75
C LEU A 84 -5.61 0.76 4.64
N LYS A 85 -5.47 0.41 5.93
CA LYS A 85 -6.60 0.39 6.88
C LYS A 85 -6.93 1.75 7.46
N THR A 86 -6.04 2.74 7.31
CA THR A 86 -6.25 4.09 7.84
C THR A 86 -7.44 4.74 7.14
N PRO A 87 -8.50 5.14 7.89
CA PRO A 87 -9.66 5.76 7.30
C PRO A 87 -9.30 7.14 6.73
N LEU A 88 -9.67 7.37 5.47
CA LEU A 88 -9.45 8.63 4.79
C LEU A 88 -10.64 9.58 4.99
N PRO A 89 -10.39 10.86 5.32
CA PRO A 89 -11.42 11.90 5.23
C PRO A 89 -12.06 11.91 3.82
N PRO A 90 -13.36 12.21 3.68
CA PRO A 90 -14.02 12.22 2.37
C PRO A 90 -13.32 13.11 1.33
N GLU A 91 -12.81 14.25 1.77
CA GLU A 91 -12.04 15.20 0.96
C GLU A 91 -10.76 14.57 0.41
N VAL A 92 -9.95 13.96 1.28
CA VAL A 92 -8.72 13.26 0.90
C VAL A 92 -9.04 12.06 0.00
N LYS A 93 -10.08 11.29 0.34
CA LYS A 93 -10.52 10.15 -0.49
C LYS A 93 -10.91 10.57 -1.90
N SER A 94 -11.46 11.79 -2.07
CA SER A 94 -11.82 12.31 -3.39
C SER A 94 -10.61 12.48 -4.32
N TRP A 95 -9.40 12.64 -3.78
CA TRP A 95 -8.17 12.81 -4.55
C TRP A 95 -7.81 11.58 -5.38
N ALA A 96 -8.34 10.40 -5.04
CA ALA A 96 -8.14 9.20 -5.86
C ALA A 96 -8.75 9.32 -7.27
N ARG A 97 -9.55 10.36 -7.53
CA ARG A 97 -10.08 10.70 -8.86
C ARG A 97 -9.15 11.60 -9.66
N LEU A 98 -8.13 12.18 -9.04
CA LEU A 98 -7.17 13.06 -9.71
C LEU A 98 -6.24 12.24 -10.61
N PRO A 99 -5.73 12.84 -11.71
CA PRO A 99 -4.85 12.15 -12.65
C PRO A 99 -3.63 11.53 -11.97
N GLY A 100 -3.39 10.24 -12.21
CA GLY A 100 -2.25 9.51 -11.66
C GLY A 100 -2.35 9.14 -10.18
N LEU A 101 -3.43 9.54 -9.49
CA LEU A 101 -3.72 9.10 -8.12
C LEU A 101 -4.72 7.93 -8.12
N HIS A 102 -4.61 7.09 -7.11
CA HIS A 102 -5.54 6.00 -6.82
C HIS A 102 -5.62 5.79 -5.31
N ASP A 103 -6.66 5.09 -4.83
CA ASP A 103 -6.95 4.92 -3.40
C ASP A 103 -5.72 4.54 -2.57
N SER A 104 -4.95 3.53 -2.98
CA SER A 104 -3.78 3.09 -2.21
C SER A 104 -2.65 4.13 -2.15
N LEU A 105 -2.48 4.94 -3.20
CA LEU A 105 -1.48 6.01 -3.23
C LEU A 105 -1.94 7.16 -2.34
N VAL A 106 -3.22 7.53 -2.40
CA VAL A 106 -3.80 8.54 -1.50
C VAL A 106 -3.68 8.11 -0.03
N SER A 107 -3.97 6.84 0.27
CA SER A 107 -3.75 6.27 1.60
C SER A 107 -2.30 6.41 2.05
N TYR A 108 -1.35 6.11 1.17
CA TYR A 108 0.07 6.29 1.44
C TYR A 108 0.43 7.76 1.69
N LEU A 109 0.00 8.68 0.83
CA LEU A 109 0.28 10.12 0.98
C LEU A 109 -0.26 10.66 2.31
N TYR A 110 -1.47 10.25 2.69
CA TYR A 110 -2.10 10.68 3.94
C TYR A 110 -1.45 10.05 5.18
N ALA A 111 -1.35 8.72 5.22
CA ALA A 111 -0.88 8.01 6.42
C ALA A 111 0.64 8.11 6.60
N ARG A 112 1.42 8.12 5.51
CA ARG A 112 2.88 8.07 5.56
C ARG A 112 3.55 9.43 5.40
N LEU A 113 3.10 10.23 4.44
CA LEU A 113 3.69 11.55 4.16
C LEU A 113 2.96 12.68 4.88
N GLY A 114 1.83 12.40 5.53
CA GLY A 114 1.08 13.39 6.30
C GLY A 114 0.43 14.48 5.44
N ILE A 115 0.21 14.21 4.15
CA ILE A 115 -0.43 15.14 3.21
C ILE A 115 -1.93 15.18 3.52
N ARG A 116 -2.42 16.32 4.03
CA ARG A 116 -3.80 16.45 4.54
C ARG A 116 -4.62 17.47 3.75
N THR A 117 -3.97 18.40 3.07
CA THR A 117 -4.63 19.46 2.31
C THR A 117 -4.24 19.45 0.83
N LEU A 118 -5.04 20.10 -0.02
CA LEU A 118 -4.68 20.31 -1.43
C LEU A 118 -3.42 21.17 -1.57
N ASP A 119 -3.13 22.04 -0.61
CA ASP A 119 -1.90 22.83 -0.58
C ASP A 119 -0.67 21.94 -0.35
N ASP A 120 -0.75 21.01 0.61
CA ASP A 120 0.31 20.02 0.84
C ASP A 120 0.57 19.17 -0.42
N LEU A 121 -0.52 18.74 -1.07
CA LEU A 121 -0.44 17.94 -2.28
C LEU A 121 0.16 18.75 -3.45
N GLU A 122 -0.25 20.00 -3.62
CA GLU A 122 0.30 20.92 -4.63
C GLU A 122 1.80 21.13 -4.42
N GLN A 123 2.25 21.31 -3.17
CA GLN A 123 3.67 21.46 -2.84
C GLN A 123 4.47 20.20 -3.18
N LEU A 124 3.95 19.02 -2.83
CA LEU A 124 4.59 17.75 -3.14
C LEU A 124 4.77 17.57 -4.67
N VAL A 125 3.73 17.87 -5.45
CA VAL A 125 3.77 17.78 -6.91
C VAL A 125 4.72 18.82 -7.50
N SER A 126 4.65 20.07 -7.03
CA SER A 126 5.49 21.18 -7.51
C SER A 126 6.97 21.01 -7.19
N SER A 127 7.29 20.29 -6.11
CA SER A 127 8.67 19.92 -5.77
C SER A 127 9.22 18.76 -6.62
N HIS A 128 8.38 18.17 -7.48
CA HIS A 128 8.65 16.95 -8.22
C HIS A 128 9.11 15.76 -7.37
N LEU A 129 8.73 15.74 -6.09
CA LEU A 129 9.01 14.61 -5.21
C LEU A 129 7.98 13.49 -5.42
N LEU A 130 6.80 13.80 -5.99
CA LEU A 130 5.75 12.81 -6.23
C LEU A 130 6.21 11.67 -7.16
N ARG A 131 7.02 11.93 -8.18
CA ARG A 131 7.61 10.87 -9.03
C ARG A 131 8.48 9.85 -8.28
N THR A 132 8.96 10.19 -7.09
CA THR A 132 9.74 9.28 -6.23
C THR A 132 8.85 8.42 -5.34
N VAL A 133 7.56 8.76 -5.24
CA VAL A 133 6.59 8.05 -4.41
C VAL A 133 6.19 6.73 -5.10
N PRO A 134 6.32 5.58 -4.40
CA PRO A 134 5.94 4.30 -4.95
C PRO A 134 4.46 4.26 -5.36
N GLY A 135 4.18 3.85 -6.60
CA GLY A 135 2.83 3.67 -7.11
C GLY A 135 2.25 4.86 -7.87
N PHE A 136 2.94 6.01 -7.90
CA PHE A 136 2.55 7.08 -8.82
C PHE A 136 2.95 6.71 -10.26
N THR A 137 1.96 6.66 -11.15
CA THR A 137 2.17 6.45 -12.58
C THR A 137 1.29 7.44 -13.33
N GLY A 138 1.79 8.65 -13.55
CA GLY A 138 1.02 9.73 -14.17
C GLY A 138 1.87 10.95 -14.51
N SER A 139 1.24 11.93 -15.17
CA SER A 139 1.85 13.23 -15.44
C SER A 139 1.67 14.16 -14.23
N GLU A 140 2.78 14.64 -13.67
CA GLU A 140 2.76 15.64 -12.59
C GLU A 140 2.10 16.95 -13.05
N ASP A 141 2.29 17.36 -14.31
CA ASP A 141 1.67 18.57 -14.88
C ASP A 141 0.15 18.46 -14.93
N ALA A 142 -0.37 17.32 -15.41
CA ALA A 142 -1.81 17.07 -15.47
C ALA A 142 -2.44 17.04 -14.06
N LEU A 143 -1.74 16.43 -13.09
CA LEU A 143 -2.17 16.42 -11.70
C LEU A 143 -2.15 17.83 -11.09
N LEU A 144 -1.08 18.60 -11.31
CA LEU A 144 -0.94 19.97 -10.80
C LEU A 144 -2.05 20.88 -11.33
N GLN A 145 -2.38 20.76 -12.63
CA GLN A 145 -3.51 21.49 -13.23
C GLN A 145 -4.84 21.11 -12.57
N ALA A 146 -5.10 19.80 -12.39
CA ALA A 146 -6.32 19.33 -11.75
C ALA A 146 -6.47 19.82 -10.30
N ILE A 147 -5.38 19.82 -9.53
CA ILE A 147 -5.36 20.35 -8.15
C ILE A 147 -5.71 21.84 -8.14
N ARG A 148 -5.09 22.64 -9.01
CA ARG A 148 -5.36 24.08 -9.10
C ARG A 148 -6.79 24.37 -9.51
N GLN A 149 -7.34 23.62 -10.45
CA GLN A 149 -8.75 23.72 -10.85
C GLN A 149 -9.67 23.43 -9.67
N GLN A 150 -9.43 22.34 -8.94
CA GLN A 150 -10.22 21.96 -7.77
C GLN A 150 -10.14 23.02 -6.65
N LYS A 151 -9.00 23.68 -6.46
CA LYS A 151 -8.85 24.81 -5.52
C LYS A 151 -9.61 26.07 -5.98
N SER A 152 -9.71 26.29 -7.28
CA SER A 152 -10.34 27.49 -7.87
C SER A 152 -11.86 27.39 -8.02
N SER A 153 -12.43 26.18 -8.00
CA SER A 153 -13.87 25.98 -7.93
C SER A 153 -14.31 25.94 -6.46
N PRO A 154 -15.02 26.96 -5.94
CA PRO A 154 -15.56 26.88 -4.58
C PRO A 154 -16.58 25.73 -4.51
N PRO A 155 -16.80 25.13 -3.33
CA PRO A 155 -17.94 24.25 -3.15
C PRO A 155 -19.22 25.08 -3.33
N SER A 156 -20.05 24.69 -4.30
CA SER A 156 -21.43 25.18 -4.44
C SER A 156 -22.30 24.76 -3.27
#